data_AF-A0A919VXY3-F1
#
_entry.id   AF-A0A919VXY3-F1
#
_cell.length_a   1.000
_cell.length_b   1.000
_cell.length_c   1.000
_cell.angle_alpha   90.00
_cell.angle_beta   90.00
_cell.angle_gamma   90.00
#
_symmetry.space_group_name_H-M   'P 1'
#
loop_
_entity.id
_entity.type
_entity.pdbx_description
1 polymer ?
#
loop_
_entity_poly.entity_id
_entity_poly.type
_entity_poly.pdbx_seq_one_letter_code
_entity_poly.pdbx_strand_id
1 'polypeptide(L)'
;MPAVRVMLTSIDREEISRGMAEGLLYKEIGVRIGRDPSIVSREVARHGGRAGYRAVAAGTAAAAARGWPKLFAVERSPELRTVVIERLREGLHRALVGKGEHMPKKKFDRLRRAVREQLVSPDHYKWFNSVMAHANDFDLDRRLRDLAAELGDLAYFLVGGDVGRWVTAVKKARNSLTHLDEAQRKFDGADLLWLAESMFYVTTLCLLLHTGLKPERLPGIMRHIDRWNDVGRLEGVVDRVAGELPRA
;
A
#
# COMPACT_ATOMS: atom_id res chain seq x y z
N MET A 1 13.63 1.67 -21.98
CA MET A 1 14.23 2.50 -20.91
C MET A 1 13.43 3.80 -20.83
N PRO A 2 12.77 4.13 -19.70
CA PRO A 2 12.05 5.39 -19.60
C PRO A 2 13.04 6.55 -19.74
N ALA A 3 12.68 7.56 -20.54
CA ALA A 3 13.52 8.73 -20.75
C ALA A 3 13.63 9.53 -19.44
N VAL A 4 14.72 9.31 -18.70
CA VAL A 4 15.04 10.11 -17.51
C VAL A 4 15.38 11.51 -17.98
N ARG A 5 14.50 12.48 -17.70
CA ARG A 5 14.81 13.90 -17.90
C ARG A 5 15.84 14.33 -16.87
N VAL A 6 17.11 14.36 -17.27
CA VAL A 6 18.18 14.88 -16.43
C VAL A 6 18.24 16.40 -16.58
N MET A 7 18.15 17.10 -15.45
CA MET A 7 18.22 18.55 -15.37
C MET A 7 19.65 19.03 -15.67
N LEU A 8 19.80 20.13 -16.42
CA LEU A 8 21.10 20.81 -16.53
C LEU A 8 21.52 21.33 -15.16
N THR A 9 22.76 21.09 -14.78
CA THR A 9 23.37 21.59 -13.53
C THR A 9 23.86 23.04 -13.69
N SER A 10 24.39 23.67 -12.63
CA SER A 10 25.10 24.95 -12.75
C SER A 10 26.38 24.80 -13.59
N ILE A 11 27.10 23.70 -13.42
CA ILE A 11 28.31 23.37 -14.17
C ILE A 11 27.98 23.19 -15.65
N ASP A 12 26.92 22.43 -15.97
CA ASP A 12 26.49 22.23 -17.36
C ASP A 12 26.20 23.57 -18.06
N ARG A 13 25.58 24.53 -17.35
CA ARG A 13 25.28 25.87 -17.90
C ARG A 13 26.51 26.74 -18.06
N GLU A 14 27.49 26.61 -17.17
CA GLU A 14 28.76 27.32 -17.27
C GLU A 14 29.57 26.82 -18.46
N GLU A 15 29.62 25.50 -18.68
CA GLU A 15 30.23 24.88 -19.86
C GLU A 15 29.54 25.30 -21.15
N ILE A 16 28.20 25.42 -21.15
CA ILE A 16 27.47 25.98 -22.29
C ILE A 16 27.92 27.42 -22.54
N SER A 17 27.92 28.28 -21.52
CA SER A 17 28.31 29.69 -21.63
C SER A 17 29.74 29.85 -22.16
N ARG A 18 30.68 29.03 -21.68
CA ARG A 18 32.06 29.03 -22.15
C ARG A 18 32.17 28.56 -23.60
N GLY A 19 31.49 27.48 -23.95
CA GLY A 19 31.42 26.99 -25.32
C GLY A 19 30.83 28.00 -26.30
N MET A 20 29.90 28.84 -25.86
CA MET A 20 29.39 29.96 -26.67
C MET A 20 30.45 31.05 -26.90
N ALA A 21 31.21 31.41 -25.85
CA ALA A 21 32.28 32.40 -25.93
C ALA A 21 33.45 31.91 -26.80
N GLU A 22 33.73 30.61 -26.80
CA GLU A 22 34.69 29.94 -27.68
C GLU A 22 34.19 29.79 -29.13
N GLY A 23 32.92 30.12 -29.43
CA GLY A 23 32.35 30.01 -30.77
C GLY A 23 31.93 28.58 -31.18
N LEU A 24 31.88 27.63 -30.25
CA LEU A 24 31.61 26.23 -30.55
C LEU A 24 30.18 25.96 -31.03
N LEU A 25 30.02 24.92 -31.83
CA LEU A 25 28.72 24.40 -32.24
C LEU A 25 28.03 23.69 -31.08
N TYR A 26 26.69 23.69 -31.06
CA TYR A 26 25.91 23.03 -30.00
C TYR A 26 26.22 21.54 -29.85
N LYS A 27 26.65 20.88 -30.93
CA LYS A 27 27.07 19.48 -30.90
C LYS A 27 28.33 19.27 -30.07
N GLU A 28 29.32 20.16 -30.21
CA GLU A 28 30.58 20.09 -29.48
C GLU A 28 30.38 20.39 -28.00
N ILE A 29 29.55 21.39 -27.70
CA ILE A 29 29.15 21.72 -26.32
C ILE A 29 28.41 20.53 -25.69
N GLY A 30 27.47 19.92 -26.41
CA GLY A 30 26.74 18.73 -25.95
C GLY A 30 27.67 17.58 -25.57
N VAL A 31 28.69 17.31 -26.39
CA VAL A 31 29.72 16.29 -26.08
C VAL A 31 30.46 16.63 -24.78
N ARG A 32 30.88 17.89 -24.58
CA ARG A 32 31.62 18.32 -23.37
C ARG A 32 30.83 18.10 -22.08
N ILE A 33 29.52 18.35 -22.10
CA ILE A 33 28.65 18.20 -20.92
C ILE A 33 27.94 16.84 -20.84
N GLY A 34 28.21 15.92 -21.78
CA GLY A 34 27.55 14.61 -21.84
C GLY A 34 26.04 14.70 -22.10
N ARG A 35 25.59 15.68 -22.88
CA ARG A 35 24.18 15.92 -23.23
C ARG A 35 23.94 15.92 -24.72
N ASP A 36 22.70 15.62 -25.10
CA ASP A 36 22.25 15.72 -26.49
C ASP A 36 22.30 17.20 -26.97
N PRO A 37 22.74 17.49 -28.21
CA PRO A 37 22.83 18.85 -28.75
C PRO A 37 21.49 19.60 -28.73
N SER A 38 20.35 18.89 -28.81
CA SER A 38 19.02 19.49 -28.70
C SER A 38 18.74 20.08 -27.32
N ILE A 39 19.40 19.59 -26.27
CA ILE A 39 19.29 20.13 -24.91
C ILE A 39 19.99 21.48 -24.84
N VAL A 40 21.20 21.56 -25.39
CA VAL A 40 21.99 22.80 -25.47
C VAL A 40 21.23 23.85 -26.29
N SER A 41 20.74 23.47 -27.48
CA SER A 41 19.98 24.36 -28.35
C SER A 41 18.73 24.93 -27.65
N ARG A 42 17.93 24.08 -26.99
CA ARG A 42 16.72 24.51 -26.28
C ARG A 42 17.02 25.40 -25.08
N GLU A 43 18.08 25.10 -24.33
CA GLU A 43 18.51 25.91 -23.20
C GLU A 43 18.95 27.30 -23.68
N VAL A 44 19.80 27.36 -24.71
CA VAL A 44 20.29 28.61 -25.27
C VAL A 44 19.15 29.45 -25.86
N ALA A 45 18.26 28.83 -26.64
CA ALA A 45 17.10 29.52 -27.22
C ALA A 45 16.17 30.11 -26.15
N ARG A 46 15.95 29.40 -25.03
CA ARG A 46 15.12 29.88 -23.91
C ARG A 46 15.73 31.06 -23.18
N HIS A 47 17.06 31.20 -23.19
CA HIS A 47 17.80 32.16 -22.37
C HIS A 47 18.57 33.20 -23.21
N GLY A 48 17.97 33.69 -24.29
CA GLY A 48 18.47 34.84 -25.05
C GLY A 48 19.32 34.51 -26.28
N GLY A 49 19.37 33.25 -26.70
CA GLY A 49 20.09 32.83 -27.91
C GLY A 49 21.61 32.95 -27.77
N ARG A 50 22.34 32.75 -28.87
CA ARG A 50 23.81 32.65 -28.82
C ARG A 50 24.51 33.89 -28.28
N ALA A 51 24.03 35.07 -28.64
CA ALA A 51 24.60 36.34 -28.22
C ALA A 51 24.23 36.72 -26.77
N GLY A 52 23.04 36.32 -26.32
CA GLY A 52 22.49 36.71 -25.02
C GLY A 52 22.66 35.68 -23.90
N TYR A 53 23.10 34.45 -24.20
CA TYR A 53 23.21 33.40 -23.19
C TYR A 53 24.22 33.76 -22.10
N ARG A 54 23.80 33.61 -20.84
CA ARG A 54 24.63 33.75 -19.64
C ARG A 54 24.24 32.66 -18.64
N ALA A 55 25.22 31.88 -18.19
CA ALA A 55 25.01 30.75 -17.28
C ALA A 55 24.27 31.16 -16.00
N VAL A 56 24.70 32.26 -15.37
CA VAL A 56 24.10 32.77 -14.13
C VAL A 56 22.64 33.19 -14.36
N ALA A 57 22.34 33.92 -15.43
CA ALA A 57 20.97 34.36 -15.74
C ALA A 57 20.04 33.19 -16.10
N ALA A 58 20.56 32.20 -16.85
CA ALA A 58 19.82 30.96 -17.13
C ALA A 58 19.58 30.16 -15.83
N GLY A 59 20.58 30.10 -14.95
CA GLY A 59 20.50 29.45 -13.65
C GLY A 59 19.47 30.09 -12.71
N THR A 60 19.46 31.42 -12.62
CA THR A 60 18.49 32.18 -11.80
C THR A 60 17.08 32.08 -12.34
N ALA A 61 16.89 32.19 -13.67
CA ALA A 61 15.60 31.98 -14.31
C ALA A 61 15.06 30.55 -14.10
N ALA A 62 15.93 29.54 -14.23
CA ALA A 62 15.56 28.15 -13.94
C ALA A 62 15.23 27.92 -12.46
N ALA A 63 15.91 28.61 -11.54
CA ALA A 63 15.60 28.57 -10.11
C ALA A 63 14.27 29.24 -9.78
N ALA A 64 14.00 30.42 -10.36
CA ALA A 64 12.74 31.14 -10.20
C ALA A 64 11.54 30.33 -10.75
N ALA A 65 11.71 29.68 -11.90
CA ALA A 65 10.69 28.79 -12.47
C ALA A 65 10.44 27.52 -11.64
N ARG A 66 11.43 27.05 -10.88
CA ARG A 66 11.26 25.99 -9.85
C ARG A 66 10.58 26.51 -8.59
N GLY A 67 10.71 27.81 -8.33
CA GLY A 67 10.30 28.47 -7.10
C GLY A 67 8.81 28.76 -6.98
N TRP A 68 7.96 28.38 -7.94
CA TRP A 68 6.51 28.29 -7.72
C TRP A 68 6.23 26.93 -7.09
N PRO A 69 6.05 26.83 -5.76
CA PRO A 69 5.60 25.59 -5.17
C PRO A 69 4.17 25.44 -5.67
N LYS A 70 3.90 24.43 -6.48
CA LYS A 70 2.53 23.91 -6.51
C LYS A 70 2.30 23.46 -5.08
N LEU A 71 1.58 24.27 -4.30
CA LEU A 71 1.14 23.93 -2.95
C LEU A 71 0.75 22.45 -2.96
N PHE A 72 1.20 21.69 -1.98
CA PHE A 72 0.90 20.26 -1.95
C PHE A 72 -0.62 20.08 -2.05
N ALA A 73 -1.09 18.99 -2.65
CA ALA A 73 -2.52 18.81 -2.87
C ALA A 73 -3.34 18.98 -1.56
N VAL A 74 -2.77 18.55 -0.44
CA VAL A 74 -3.31 18.71 0.93
C VAL A 74 -3.29 20.14 1.47
N GLU A 75 -2.47 21.02 0.92
CA GLU A 75 -2.44 22.44 1.30
C GLU A 75 -3.47 23.25 0.49
N ARG A 76 -3.83 22.76 -0.71
CA ARG A 76 -4.81 23.40 -1.59
C ARG A 76 -6.26 23.04 -1.29
N SER A 77 -6.51 21.88 -0.68
CA SER A 77 -7.86 21.42 -0.34
C SER A 77 -7.95 21.03 1.13
N PRO A 78 -8.70 21.79 1.95
CA PRO A 78 -9.00 21.44 3.33
C PRO A 78 -9.70 20.08 3.48
N GLU A 79 -10.52 19.70 2.51
CA GLU A 79 -11.21 18.41 2.45
C GLU A 79 -10.19 17.28 2.25
N LEU A 80 -9.30 17.43 1.27
CA LEU A 80 -8.23 16.46 1.02
C LEU A 80 -7.27 16.37 2.21
N ARG A 81 -6.95 17.50 2.85
CA ARG A 81 -6.14 17.54 4.07
C ARG A 81 -6.78 16.71 5.18
N THR A 82 -8.09 16.88 5.39
CA THR A 82 -8.86 16.14 6.38
C THR A 82 -8.80 14.64 6.07
N VAL A 83 -9.05 14.26 4.80
CA VAL A 83 -8.99 12.86 4.37
C VAL A 83 -7.61 12.25 4.61
N VAL A 84 -6.54 12.95 4.22
CA VAL A 84 -5.16 12.47 4.38
C VAL A 84 -4.77 12.35 5.84
N ILE A 85 -5.07 13.36 6.67
CA ILE A 85 -4.77 13.34 8.11
C ILE A 85 -5.48 12.16 8.78
N GLU A 86 -6.76 11.93 8.48
CA GLU A 86 -7.51 10.83 9.07
C GLU A 86 -7.02 9.45 8.57
N ARG A 87 -6.69 9.31 7.28
CA ARG A 87 -6.09 8.06 6.76
C ARG A 87 -4.75 7.76 7.43
N LEU A 88 -3.92 8.78 7.62
CA LEU A 88 -2.63 8.66 8.31
C LEU A 88 -2.83 8.30 9.79
N ARG A 89 -3.88 8.82 10.45
CA ARG A 89 -4.22 8.48 11.84
C ARG A 89 -4.74 7.06 11.97
N GLU A 90 -5.61 6.60 11.08
CA GLU A 90 -6.06 5.21 11.03
C GLU A 90 -4.86 4.29 10.82
N GLY A 91 -3.99 4.62 9.86
CA GLY A 91 -2.74 3.91 9.62
C GLY A 91 -1.81 3.91 10.83
N LEU A 92 -1.65 5.05 11.51
CA LEU A 92 -0.83 5.19 12.72
C LEU A 92 -1.43 4.43 13.90
N HIS A 93 -2.74 4.48 14.11
CA HIS A 93 -3.43 3.69 15.13
C HIS A 93 -3.21 2.20 14.87
N ARG A 94 -3.40 1.73 13.64
CA ARG A 94 -3.08 0.36 13.24
C ARG A 94 -1.60 0.03 13.37
N ALA A 95 -0.68 0.96 13.15
CA ALA A 95 0.75 0.71 13.30
C ALA A 95 1.21 0.65 14.77
N LEU A 96 0.65 1.51 15.62
CA LEU A 96 0.99 1.60 17.05
C LEU A 96 0.28 0.54 17.90
N VAL A 97 -0.97 0.23 17.56
CA VAL A 97 -1.84 -0.68 18.34
C VAL A 97 -1.96 -2.04 17.63
N GLY A 98 -1.97 -2.06 16.29
CA GLY A 98 -2.12 -3.27 15.49
C GLY A 98 -0.87 -4.15 15.37
N LYS A 99 0.23 -3.81 16.06
CA LYS A 99 1.33 -4.76 16.33
C LYS A 99 1.09 -5.62 17.59
N GLY A 100 -0.17 -5.83 17.98
CA GLY A 100 -0.53 -6.97 18.83
C GLY A 100 -1.29 -6.69 20.12
N GLU A 101 -1.69 -5.45 20.42
CA GLU A 101 -2.49 -5.15 21.61
C GLU A 101 -3.86 -4.57 21.22
N HIS A 102 -4.95 -5.20 21.66
CA HIS A 102 -6.29 -4.64 21.48
C HIS A 102 -6.51 -3.50 22.48
N MET A 103 -6.86 -2.31 21.99
CA MET A 103 -7.22 -1.21 22.88
C MET A 103 -8.59 -1.50 23.50
N PRO A 104 -8.71 -1.50 24.85
CA PRO A 104 -10.01 -1.68 25.50
C PRO A 104 -11.03 -0.68 24.96
N LYS A 105 -12.26 -1.14 24.65
CA LYS A 105 -13.28 -0.35 23.96
C LYS A 105 -13.51 1.04 24.58
N LYS A 106 -13.58 1.13 25.91
CA LYS A 106 -13.72 2.41 26.65
C LYS A 106 -12.56 3.40 26.42
N LYS A 107 -11.34 2.89 26.22
CA LYS A 107 -10.16 3.72 25.92
C LYS A 107 -10.20 4.19 24.46
N PHE A 108 -10.61 3.31 23.55
CA PHE A 108 -10.79 3.66 22.13
C PHE A 108 -11.90 4.71 21.93
N ASP A 109 -13.05 4.55 22.57
CA ASP A 109 -14.17 5.50 22.42
C ASP A 109 -13.79 6.90 22.92
N ARG A 110 -13.01 6.98 24.01
CA ARG A 110 -12.43 8.25 24.49
C ARG A 110 -11.46 8.86 23.48
N LEU A 111 -10.55 8.07 22.92
CA LEU A 111 -9.61 8.53 21.89
C LEU A 111 -10.36 9.05 20.65
N ARG A 112 -11.30 8.25 20.14
CA ARG A 112 -12.11 8.59 18.97
C ARG A 112 -12.89 9.90 19.19
N ARG A 113 -13.48 10.08 20.37
CA ARG A 113 -14.18 11.32 20.74
C ARG A 113 -13.24 12.51 20.75
N ALA A 114 -12.08 12.40 21.41
CA ALA A 114 -11.09 13.48 21.48
C ALA A 114 -10.60 13.90 20.09
N VAL A 115 -10.32 12.94 19.20
CA VAL A 115 -9.92 13.23 17.82
C VAL A 115 -11.03 13.96 17.07
N ARG A 116 -12.27 13.47 17.14
CA ARG A 116 -13.42 14.10 16.46
C ARG A 116 -13.62 15.56 16.91
N GLU A 117 -13.58 15.79 18.22
CA GLU A 117 -13.90 17.11 18.79
C GLU A 117 -12.78 18.13 18.62
N GLN A 118 -11.52 17.70 18.60
CA GLN A 118 -10.38 18.62 18.57
C GLN A 118 -9.83 18.89 17.17
N LEU A 119 -10.05 17.99 16.20
CA LEU A 119 -9.26 17.95 14.97
C LEU A 119 -10.09 17.78 13.69
N VAL A 120 -11.37 17.46 13.82
CA VAL A 120 -12.28 17.25 12.68
C VAL A 120 -13.29 18.40 12.65
N SER A 121 -13.50 19.00 11.48
CA SER A 121 -14.58 19.99 11.31
C SER A 121 -15.95 19.33 11.55
N PRO A 122 -16.92 20.00 12.18
CA PRO A 122 -18.27 19.48 12.39
C PRO A 122 -18.92 18.90 11.12
N ASP A 123 -18.68 19.53 9.97
CA ASP A 123 -19.20 19.10 8.66
C ASP A 123 -18.73 17.70 8.26
N HIS A 124 -17.58 17.26 8.78
CA HIS A 124 -16.96 15.97 8.49
C HIS A 124 -17.24 14.89 9.55
N TYR A 125 -18.03 15.17 10.59
CA TYR A 125 -18.30 14.21 11.67
C TYR A 125 -18.94 12.91 11.18
N LYS A 126 -19.89 13.00 10.25
CA LYS A 126 -20.56 11.82 9.69
C LYS A 126 -19.57 10.90 8.97
N TRP A 127 -18.71 11.49 8.16
CA TRP A 127 -17.66 10.77 7.44
C TRP A 127 -16.63 10.16 8.39
N PHE A 128 -16.11 10.94 9.36
CA PHE A 128 -15.16 10.45 10.36
C PHE A 128 -15.71 9.26 11.16
N ASN A 129 -16.97 9.35 11.62
CA ASN A 129 -17.60 8.26 12.36
C ASN A 129 -17.72 6.98 11.51
N SER A 130 -17.94 7.11 10.21
CA SER A 130 -17.98 5.98 9.27
C SER A 130 -16.61 5.32 9.14
N VAL A 131 -15.55 6.11 8.92
CA VAL A 131 -14.17 5.60 8.82
C VAL A 131 -13.72 4.92 10.11
N MET A 132 -14.06 5.51 11.27
CA MET A 132 -13.64 5.02 12.58
C MET A 132 -14.58 3.97 13.19
N ALA A 133 -15.63 3.55 12.49
CA ALA A 133 -16.62 2.60 13.01
C ALA A 133 -15.97 1.26 13.42
N HIS A 134 -15.03 0.78 12.60
CA HIS A 134 -14.35 -0.51 12.75
C HIS A 134 -12.85 -0.37 13.04
N ALA A 135 -12.38 0.84 13.36
CA ALA A 135 -10.95 1.08 13.51
C ALA A 135 -10.33 0.40 14.76
N ASN A 136 -11.16 -0.01 15.73
CA ASN A 136 -10.74 -0.80 16.90
C ASN A 136 -11.06 -2.30 16.78
N ASP A 137 -11.64 -2.73 15.67
CA ASP A 137 -11.92 -4.14 15.47
C ASP A 137 -10.58 -4.86 15.25
N PHE A 138 -10.47 -6.10 15.73
CA PHE A 138 -9.29 -6.91 15.49
C PHE A 138 -9.00 -7.01 13.98
N ASP A 139 -7.72 -6.93 13.60
CA ASP A 139 -7.35 -7.15 12.20
C ASP A 139 -7.85 -8.53 11.74
N LEU A 140 -8.22 -8.63 10.47
CA LEU A 140 -8.62 -9.91 9.87
C LEU A 140 -7.52 -10.96 10.07
N ASP A 141 -6.26 -10.56 9.94
CA ASP A 141 -5.10 -11.41 10.19
C ASP A 141 -5.15 -12.06 11.58
N ARG A 142 -5.35 -11.24 12.61
CA ARG A 142 -5.44 -11.71 13.99
C ARG A 142 -6.66 -12.58 14.22
N ARG A 143 -7.85 -12.16 13.78
CA ARG A 143 -9.07 -12.96 13.96
C ARG A 143 -8.92 -14.36 13.37
N LEU A 144 -8.34 -14.46 12.19
CA LEU A 144 -8.10 -15.74 11.53
C LEU A 144 -7.05 -16.59 12.29
N ARG A 145 -5.97 -15.98 12.79
CA ARG A 145 -4.98 -16.67 13.63
C ARG A 145 -5.56 -17.16 14.96
N ASP A 146 -6.35 -16.32 15.63
CA ASP A 146 -6.96 -16.64 16.92
C ASP A 146 -7.98 -17.79 16.72
N LEU A 147 -8.82 -17.74 15.69
CA LEU A 147 -9.72 -18.86 15.34
C LEU A 147 -8.97 -20.15 15.01
N ALA A 148 -7.88 -20.07 14.24
CA ALA A 148 -7.05 -21.25 13.97
C ALA A 148 -6.42 -21.80 15.26
N ALA A 149 -5.95 -20.93 16.16
CA ALA A 149 -5.37 -21.33 17.43
C ALA A 149 -6.37 -22.04 18.36
N GLU A 150 -7.64 -21.63 18.35
CA GLU A 150 -8.71 -22.29 19.12
C GLU A 150 -8.93 -23.75 18.70
N LEU A 151 -8.62 -24.11 17.45
CA LEU A 151 -8.76 -25.47 16.93
C LEU A 151 -7.52 -26.35 17.17
N GLY A 152 -6.43 -25.78 17.67
CA GLY A 152 -5.17 -26.50 17.91
C GLY A 152 -4.65 -27.21 16.64
N ASP A 153 -4.22 -28.46 16.79
CA ASP A 153 -3.63 -29.26 15.71
C ASP A 153 -4.58 -29.49 14.53
N LEU A 154 -5.90 -29.41 14.75
CA LEU A 154 -6.90 -29.59 13.69
C LEU A 154 -6.85 -28.45 12.67
N ALA A 155 -6.36 -27.28 13.07
CA ALA A 155 -6.19 -26.15 12.16
C ALA A 155 -5.28 -26.50 10.99
N TYR A 156 -4.23 -27.32 11.19
CA TYR A 156 -3.28 -27.73 10.16
C TYR A 156 -4.01 -28.25 8.90
N PHE A 157 -4.98 -29.12 9.07
CA PHE A 157 -5.73 -29.73 7.97
C PHE A 157 -6.72 -28.75 7.32
N LEU A 158 -7.31 -27.86 8.13
CA LEU A 158 -8.30 -26.90 7.67
C LEU A 158 -7.70 -25.72 6.93
N VAL A 159 -6.42 -25.41 7.16
CA VAL A 159 -5.76 -24.22 6.60
C VAL A 159 -4.71 -24.56 5.55
N GLY A 160 -4.52 -25.84 5.21
CA GLY A 160 -3.51 -26.25 4.23
C GLY A 160 -2.09 -26.14 4.76
N GLY A 161 -1.87 -26.57 6.01
CA GLY A 161 -0.56 -26.72 6.63
C GLY A 161 -0.06 -25.49 7.39
N ASP A 162 -0.01 -24.32 6.77
CA ASP A 162 0.55 -23.10 7.38
C ASP A 162 -0.51 -22.01 7.59
N VAL A 163 -0.80 -21.72 8.86
CA VAL A 163 -1.77 -20.68 9.27
C VAL A 163 -1.41 -19.30 8.71
N GLY A 164 -0.12 -18.94 8.69
CA GLY A 164 0.33 -17.63 8.20
C GLY A 164 0.15 -17.45 6.70
N ARG A 165 0.44 -18.50 5.91
CA ARG A 165 0.19 -18.52 4.46
C ARG A 165 -1.29 -18.51 4.17
N TRP A 166 -2.10 -19.30 4.89
CA TRP A 166 -3.54 -19.30 4.77
C TRP A 166 -4.17 -17.93 5.04
N VAL A 167 -3.77 -17.28 6.14
CA VAL A 167 -4.19 -15.90 6.46
C VAL A 167 -3.82 -14.94 5.32
N THR A 168 -2.62 -15.07 4.77
CA THR A 168 -2.16 -14.26 3.64
C THR A 168 -3.01 -14.51 2.39
N ALA A 169 -3.30 -15.76 2.06
CA ALA A 169 -4.13 -16.17 0.95
C ALA A 169 -5.55 -15.59 1.08
N VAL A 170 -6.20 -15.76 2.24
CA VAL A 170 -7.53 -15.21 2.51
C VAL A 170 -7.55 -13.68 2.39
N LYS A 171 -6.55 -12.97 2.97
CA LYS A 171 -6.45 -11.51 2.86
C LYS A 171 -6.27 -11.04 1.43
N LYS A 172 -5.43 -11.73 0.65
CA LYS A 172 -5.19 -11.43 -0.77
C LYS A 172 -6.45 -11.68 -1.60
N ALA A 173 -7.08 -12.85 -1.45
CA ALA A 173 -8.32 -13.18 -2.13
C ALA A 173 -9.41 -12.13 -1.86
N ARG A 174 -9.65 -11.79 -0.59
CA ARG A 174 -10.58 -10.72 -0.20
C ARG A 174 -10.23 -9.38 -0.86
N ASN A 175 -8.98 -8.94 -0.79
CA ASN A 175 -8.57 -7.67 -1.39
C ASN A 175 -8.81 -7.65 -2.90
N SER A 176 -8.38 -8.70 -3.60
CA SER A 176 -8.56 -8.83 -5.04
C SER A 176 -10.04 -8.84 -5.46
N LEU A 177 -10.95 -9.38 -4.63
CA LEU A 177 -12.39 -9.33 -4.89
C LEU A 177 -12.99 -7.93 -4.72
N THR A 178 -12.37 -7.07 -3.89
CA THR A 178 -12.82 -5.67 -3.72
C THR A 178 -12.29 -4.71 -4.79
N HIS A 179 -11.32 -5.15 -5.60
CA HIS A 179 -10.80 -4.36 -6.71
C HIS A 179 -11.57 -4.70 -8.01
N LEU A 180 -11.93 -3.67 -8.79
CA LEU A 180 -12.68 -3.81 -10.04
C LEU A 180 -11.86 -4.38 -11.21
N ASP A 181 -10.55 -4.56 -11.03
CA ASP A 181 -9.67 -5.12 -12.06
C ASP A 181 -9.52 -6.63 -11.88
N GLU A 182 -10.35 -7.39 -12.60
CA GLU A 182 -10.34 -8.86 -12.55
C GLU A 182 -9.08 -9.46 -13.19
N ALA A 183 -8.40 -8.74 -14.09
CA ALA A 183 -7.24 -9.21 -14.81
C ALA A 183 -5.99 -9.41 -13.92
N GLN A 184 -6.03 -8.88 -12.69
CA GLN A 184 -4.93 -9.02 -11.71
C GLN A 184 -5.12 -10.16 -10.71
N ARG A 185 -6.22 -10.93 -10.79
CA ARG A 185 -6.48 -12.05 -9.86
C ARG A 185 -5.53 -13.21 -10.17
N LYS A 186 -4.84 -13.70 -9.14
CA LYS A 186 -3.89 -14.83 -9.21
C LYS A 186 -4.51 -16.17 -8.81
N PHE A 187 -5.85 -16.25 -8.79
CA PHE A 187 -6.61 -17.41 -8.36
C PHE A 187 -7.87 -17.53 -9.20
N ASP A 188 -8.39 -18.74 -9.34
CA ASP A 188 -9.63 -19.02 -10.05
C ASP A 188 -10.82 -19.26 -9.09
N GLY A 189 -11.98 -19.62 -9.65
CA GLY A 189 -13.17 -19.92 -8.85
C GLY A 189 -13.03 -21.18 -7.98
N ALA A 190 -12.22 -22.16 -8.41
CA ALA A 190 -11.98 -23.36 -7.63
C ALA A 190 -11.12 -23.04 -6.40
N ASP A 191 -10.06 -22.25 -6.58
CA ASP A 191 -9.22 -21.74 -5.49
C ASP A 191 -10.06 -20.97 -4.45
N LEU A 192 -10.98 -20.12 -4.91
CA LEU A 192 -11.87 -19.37 -4.03
C LEU A 192 -12.81 -20.28 -3.24
N LEU A 193 -13.34 -21.34 -3.87
CA LEU A 193 -14.19 -22.33 -3.20
C LEU A 193 -13.43 -23.02 -2.06
N TRP A 194 -12.19 -23.47 -2.31
CA TRP A 194 -11.33 -24.08 -1.29
C TRP A 194 -11.04 -23.14 -0.12
N LEU A 195 -10.71 -21.87 -0.41
CA LEU A 195 -10.50 -20.88 0.65
C LEU A 195 -11.80 -20.56 1.41
N ALA A 196 -12.94 -20.48 0.74
CA ALA A 196 -14.24 -20.25 1.40
C ALA A 196 -14.64 -21.43 2.30
N GLU A 197 -14.49 -22.66 1.81
CA GLU A 197 -14.74 -23.87 2.58
C GLU A 197 -13.82 -23.95 3.81
N SER A 198 -12.53 -23.65 3.64
CA SER A 198 -11.58 -23.61 4.77
C SER A 198 -12.04 -22.65 5.87
N MET A 199 -12.40 -21.40 5.51
CA MET A 199 -12.90 -20.41 6.47
C MET A 199 -14.22 -20.83 7.11
N PHE A 200 -15.12 -21.45 6.33
CA PHE A 200 -16.40 -21.94 6.82
C PHE A 200 -16.20 -23.01 7.90
N TYR A 201 -15.32 -23.99 7.68
CA TYR A 201 -15.06 -25.03 8.67
C TYR A 201 -14.31 -24.51 9.89
N VAL A 202 -13.31 -23.63 9.71
CA VAL A 202 -12.61 -23.00 10.84
C VAL A 202 -13.62 -22.27 11.74
N THR A 203 -14.47 -21.42 11.16
CA THR A 203 -15.45 -20.65 11.95
C THR A 203 -16.54 -21.53 12.56
N THR A 204 -17.05 -22.52 11.82
CA THR A 204 -18.09 -23.44 12.31
C THR A 204 -17.60 -24.27 13.49
N LEU A 205 -16.37 -24.79 13.44
CA LEU A 205 -15.83 -25.60 14.54
C LEU A 205 -15.55 -24.74 15.78
N CYS A 206 -15.07 -23.50 15.61
CA CYS A 206 -14.93 -22.56 16.73
C CYS A 206 -16.29 -22.24 17.36
N LEU A 207 -17.33 -22.01 16.54
CA LEU A 207 -18.70 -21.80 17.03
C LEU A 207 -19.20 -23.00 17.82
N LEU A 208 -18.96 -24.23 17.36
CA LEU A 208 -19.32 -25.44 18.10
C LEU A 208 -18.59 -25.53 19.45
N LEU A 209 -17.30 -25.18 19.53
CA LEU A 209 -16.59 -25.10 20.80
C LEU A 209 -17.28 -24.10 21.75
N HIS A 210 -17.68 -22.94 21.24
CA HIS A 210 -18.37 -21.92 22.05
C HIS A 210 -19.80 -22.29 22.46
N THR A 211 -20.46 -23.24 21.79
CA THR A 211 -21.74 -23.79 22.29
C THR A 211 -21.57 -24.76 23.45
N GLY A 212 -20.32 -25.09 23.83
CA GLY A 212 -19.99 -26.03 24.90
C GLY A 212 -19.64 -27.43 24.40
N LEU A 213 -19.46 -27.63 23.09
CA LEU A 213 -18.95 -28.90 22.57
C LEU A 213 -17.53 -29.13 23.07
N LYS A 214 -17.26 -30.32 23.61
CA LYS A 214 -15.91 -30.66 24.07
C LYS A 214 -14.93 -30.85 22.89
N PRO A 215 -13.70 -30.32 22.95
CA PRO A 215 -12.74 -30.37 21.85
C PRO A 215 -12.44 -31.77 21.31
N GLU A 216 -12.50 -32.80 22.17
CA GLU A 216 -12.19 -34.19 21.79
C GLU A 216 -13.21 -34.77 20.80
N ARG A 217 -14.37 -34.11 20.64
CA ARG A 217 -15.41 -34.49 19.68
C ARG A 217 -15.16 -33.94 18.27
N LEU A 218 -14.34 -32.90 18.13
CA LEU A 218 -14.09 -32.25 16.84
C LEU A 218 -13.51 -33.19 15.79
N PRO A 219 -12.49 -34.03 16.05
CA PRO A 219 -11.96 -34.94 15.04
C PRO A 219 -13.05 -35.89 14.49
N GLY A 220 -13.99 -36.31 15.35
CA GLY A 220 -15.11 -37.14 14.96
C GLY A 220 -16.05 -36.45 13.97
N ILE A 221 -16.34 -35.16 14.18
CA ILE A 221 -17.15 -34.33 13.28
C ILE A 221 -16.42 -34.10 11.95
N MET A 222 -15.12 -33.84 12.01
CA MET A 222 -14.31 -33.54 10.84
C MET A 222 -14.20 -34.71 9.85
N ARG A 223 -14.28 -35.95 10.33
CA ARG A 223 -14.32 -37.14 9.45
C ARG A 223 -15.52 -37.17 8.50
N HIS A 224 -16.57 -36.40 8.77
CA HIS A 224 -17.75 -36.27 7.92
C HIS A 224 -17.68 -35.06 6.97
N ILE A 225 -16.59 -34.31 7.00
CA ILE A 225 -16.33 -33.23 6.05
C ILE A 225 -15.67 -33.87 4.82
N ASP A 226 -16.38 -33.93 3.70
CA ASP A 226 -16.00 -34.65 2.47
C ASP A 226 -14.58 -34.32 1.95
N ARG A 227 -14.05 -33.14 2.27
CA ARG A 227 -12.76 -32.63 1.75
C ARG A 227 -11.66 -32.48 2.80
N TRP A 228 -11.92 -32.85 4.05
CA TRP A 228 -10.97 -32.62 5.17
C TRP A 228 -9.63 -33.36 5.01
N ASN A 229 -9.59 -34.46 4.25
CA ASN A 229 -8.36 -35.23 4.02
C ASN A 229 -7.48 -34.69 2.88
N ASP A 230 -7.95 -33.73 2.08
CA ASP A 230 -7.23 -33.22 0.91
C ASP A 230 -6.39 -31.97 1.25
N VAL A 231 -5.58 -32.10 2.31
CA VAL A 231 -4.71 -31.02 2.81
C VAL A 231 -3.76 -30.54 1.72
N GLY A 232 -3.20 -31.46 0.92
CA GLY A 232 -2.25 -31.11 -0.14
C GLY A 232 -2.86 -30.25 -1.25
N ARG A 233 -4.15 -30.45 -1.57
CA ARG A 233 -4.84 -29.58 -2.52
C ARG A 233 -5.06 -28.19 -1.94
N LEU A 234 -5.51 -28.09 -0.69
CA LEU A 234 -5.69 -26.81 -0.02
C LEU A 234 -4.36 -26.06 0.18
N GLU A 235 -3.29 -26.76 0.55
CA GLU A 235 -1.92 -26.23 0.62
C GLU A 235 -1.50 -25.62 -0.72
N GLY A 236 -1.72 -26.35 -1.82
CA GLY A 236 -1.45 -25.84 -3.17
C GLY A 236 -2.28 -24.61 -3.54
N VAL A 237 -3.55 -24.53 -3.10
CA VAL A 237 -4.37 -23.31 -3.26
C VAL A 237 -3.77 -22.16 -2.46
N VAL A 238 -3.48 -22.40 -1.18
CA VAL A 238 -2.93 -21.40 -0.26
C VAL A 238 -1.63 -20.82 -0.80
N ASP A 239 -0.72 -21.64 -1.30
CA ASP A 239 0.54 -21.18 -1.88
C ASP A 239 0.36 -20.36 -3.16
N ARG A 240 -0.52 -20.79 -4.06
CA ARG A 240 -0.83 -20.01 -5.29
C ARG A 240 -1.37 -18.63 -4.95
N VAL A 241 -2.36 -18.56 -4.05
CA VAL A 241 -3.02 -17.30 -3.71
C VAL A 241 -2.13 -16.42 -2.83
N ALA A 242 -1.40 -17.01 -1.88
CA ALA A 242 -0.44 -16.28 -1.04
C ALA A 242 0.76 -15.77 -1.84
N GLY A 243 1.17 -16.45 -2.92
CA GLY A 243 2.35 -16.11 -3.73
C GLY A 243 3.67 -16.24 -2.98
N GLU A 244 4.79 -16.00 -3.67
CA GLU A 244 6.12 -15.97 -3.02
C GLU A 244 6.21 -14.81 -2.01
N LEU A 245 6.84 -15.06 -0.85
CA LEU A 245 7.16 -14.02 0.13
C LEU A 245 7.98 -12.91 -0.55
N PRO A 246 7.75 -11.61 -0.26
CA PRO A 246 8.75 -10.61 -0.58
C PRO A 246 10.04 -11.05 0.13
N ARG A 247 11.09 -11.31 -0.66
CA ARG A 247 12.42 -11.59 -0.11
C ARG A 247 12.79 -10.39 0.78
N ALA A 248 13.02 -10.68 2.06
CA ALA A 248 13.48 -9.70 3.04
C ALA A 248 14.84 -9.11 2.63
#